data_AF-A0A2M7JG61-F1
#
_entry.id   AF-A0A2M7JG61-F1
#
_cell.length_a   1.000
_cell.length_b   1.000
_cell.length_c   1.000
_cell.angle_alpha   90.00
_cell.angle_beta   90.00
_cell.angle_gamma   90.00
#
_symmetry.space_group_name_H-M   'P 1'
#
loop_
_entity.id
_entity.type
_entity.pdbx_description
1 polymer ?
#
loop_
_entity_poly.entity_id
_entity_poly.type
_entity_poly.pdbx_seq_one_letter_code
_entity_poly.pdbx_strand_id
1 'polypeptide(L)' 'MRRFFVKEIDPATDEVIIKGREAHHIVSVLRMGRGDRLHLMDGEGHHF' A
#
# COMPACT_ATOMS: atom_id res chain seq x y z
N MET A 1 -7.91 -10.54 -1.80
CA MET A 1 -7.67 -9.17 -1.31
C MET A 1 -6.18 -9.00 -1.04
N ARG A 2 -5.52 -8.02 -1.66
CA ARG A 2 -4.10 -7.72 -1.46
C ARG A 2 -4.02 -6.53 -0.50
N ARG A 3 -3.73 -6.81 0.77
CA ARG A 3 -3.73 -5.83 1.87
C ARG A 3 -2.29 -5.57 2.29
N PHE A 4 -1.90 -4.30 2.32
CA PHE A 4 -0.56 -3.86 2.71
C PHE A 4 -0.65 -2.91 3.89
N PHE A 5 0.30 -3.04 4.81
CA PHE A 5 0.35 -2.19 5.99
C PHE A 5 1.19 -0.95 5.70
N VAL A 6 0.64 0.22 6.01
CA VAL A 6 1.37 1.48 5.93
C VAL A 6 1.34 2.12 7.31
N LYS A 7 2.51 2.54 7.79
CA LYS A 7 2.64 3.04 9.17
C LYS A 7 1.92 4.39 9.39
N GLU A 8 1.75 5.16 8.33
CA GLU A 8 1.13 6.48 8.37
C GLU A 8 0.46 6.72 7.02
N ILE A 9 -0.84 7.01 7.06
CA ILE A 9 -1.62 7.45 5.91
C ILE A 9 -2.00 8.89 6.22
N ASP A 10 -1.42 9.86 5.51
CA ASP A 10 -1.79 11.26 5.65
C ASP A 10 -3.07 11.50 4.84
N PRO A 11 -4.23 11.73 5.49
CA PRO A 11 -5.50 11.95 4.81
C PRO A 11 -5.54 13.25 4.00
N ALA A 12 -4.57 14.16 4.17
CA ALA A 12 -4.43 15.36 3.35
C ALA A 12 -3.69 15.12 2.03
N THR A 13 -3.22 13.89 1.77
CA THR A 13 -2.48 13.52 0.56
C THR A 13 -3.21 12.45 -0.25
N ASP A 14 -3.20 12.59 -1.57
CA ASP A 14 -3.76 11.58 -2.48
C ASP A 14 -2.77 10.45 -2.81
N GLU A 15 -1.54 10.53 -2.29
CA GLU A 15 -0.45 9.62 -2.63
C GLU A 15 0.26 9.09 -1.38
N VAL A 16 0.55 7.78 -1.39
CA VAL A 16 1.32 7.11 -0.33
C VAL A 16 2.57 6.47 -0.94
N ILE A 17 3.72 6.71 -0.31
CA ILE A 17 4.99 6.13 -0.76
C ILE A 17 5.34 4.90 0.09
N ILE A 18 5.20 3.72 -0.50
CA ILE A 18 5.62 2.44 0.10
C ILE A 18 7.08 2.16 -0.27
N LYS A 19 7.92 1.82 0.71
CA LYS A 19 9.36 1.57 0.52
C LYS A 19 9.78 0.20 1.06
N GLY A 20 10.97 -0.24 0.66
CA GLY A 20 11.62 -1.42 1.21
C GLY A 20 10.94 -2.74 0.83
N ARG A 21 10.79 -3.65 1.81
CA ARG A 21 10.30 -5.02 1.59
C ARG A 21 8.88 -5.06 1.01
N GLU A 22 8.01 -4.16 1.46
CA GLU A 22 6.64 -4.04 0.97
C GLU A 22 6.61 -3.68 -0.52
N ALA A 23 7.41 -2.70 -0.94
CA ALA A 23 7.53 -2.32 -2.34
C ALA A 23 8.05 -3.48 -3.22
N HIS A 24 9.04 -4.23 -2.73
CA HIS A 24 9.54 -5.43 -3.43
C HIS A 24 8.47 -6.52 -3.54
N HIS A 25 7.69 -6.75 -2.48
CA HIS A 25 6.59 -7.70 -2.50
C HIS A 25 5.53 -7.31 -3.54
N ILE A 26 5.15 -6.03 -3.58
CA ILE A 26 4.17 -5.49 -4.54
C ILE A 26 4.66 -5.67 -5.98
N VAL A 27 5.87 -5.19 -6.29
CA VAL A 27 6.35 -5.08 -7.68
C VAL A 27 6.98 -6.37 -8.18
N SER A 28 7.76 -7.09 -7.37
CA SER A 28 8.54 -8.24 -7.85
C SER A 28 7.85 -9.57 -7.61
N VAL A 29 7.19 -9.73 -6.45
CA VAL A 29 6.54 -10.99 -6.08
C VAL A 29 5.12 -11.05 -6.61
N LEU A 30 4.30 -10.03 -6.32
CA LEU A 30 2.93 -9.95 -6.84
C LEU A 30 2.85 -9.41 -8.27
N ARG A 31 3.94 -8.82 -8.77
CA ARG A 31 4.03 -8.26 -10.13
C ARG A 31 2.96 -7.22 -10.43
N MET A 32 2.59 -6.46 -9.40
CA MET A 32 1.61 -5.38 -9.54
C MET A 32 2.25 -4.18 -10.23
N GLY A 33 1.46 -3.53 -11.07
CA GLY A 33 1.85 -2.35 -11.81
C GLY A 33 0.78 -1.26 -11.77
N ARG A 34 0.97 -0.26 -12.63
CA ARG A 34 0.06 0.88 -12.72
C ARG A 34 -1.36 0.41 -13.11
N GLY A 35 -2.36 0.84 -12.35
CA GLY A 35 -3.77 0.47 -12.56
C GLY A 35 -4.23 -0.74 -11.76
N ASP A 36 -3.33 -1.50 -11.15
CA ASP A 36 -3.71 -2.55 -10.22
C ASP A 36 -4.25 -1.98 -8.91
N ARG A 37 -5.35 -2.56 -8.42
CA ARG A 37 -5.95 -2.17 -7.14
C ARG A 37 -5.34 -2.95 -5.99
N LEU A 38 -5.04 -2.26 -4.90
CA LEU A 38 -4.64 -2.82 -3.62
C LEU A 38 -5.39 -2.08 -2.50
N HIS A 39 -5.39 -2.65 -1.31
CA HIS A 39 -5.95 -2.02 -0.11
C HIS A 39 -4.82 -1.68 0.86
N LEU A 40 -4.81 -0.45 1.37
CA LEU A 40 -3.88 -0.01 2.40
C LEU A 40 -4.58 -0.08 3.75
N MET A 41 -3.84 -0.49 4.79
CA MET A 41 -4.32 -0.52 6.17
C MET A 41 -3.29 0.14 7.08
N ASP A 42 -3.75 0.99 7.99
CA ASP A 42 -2.92 1.71 8.96
C ASP A 42 -2.78 0.99 10.32
N GLY A 43 -3.53 -0.09 10.53
CA GLY A 43 -3.58 -0.82 11.80
C GLY A 43 -4.44 -0.15 12.88
N GLU A 44 -4.96 1.05 12.63
CA GLU A 44 -5.91 1.76 13.51
C GLU A 44 -7.37 1.50 13.07
N GLY A 45 -7.55 0.87 11.91
CA GLY A 45 -8.85 0.45 11.39
C GLY A 45 -9.27 1.22 10.13
N HIS A 46 -8.50 2.24 9.74
CA HIS A 46 -8.73 2.91 8.47
C HIS A 46 -8.16 2.08 7.32
N HIS A 47 -8.95 2.00 6.25
CA HIS A 47 -8.59 1.26 5.05
C HIS A 47 -8.97 2.09 3.82
N PHE A 48 -8.06 2.15 2.86
CA PHE A 48 -8.18 2.92 1.62
C PHE A 48 -7.90 2.02 0.42
#